data_AF-A0A261CGX2-F1
#
_entry.id   AF-A0A261CGX2-F1
#
_cell.length_a   1.000
_cell.length_b   1.000
_cell.length_c   1.000
_cell.angle_alpha   90.00
_cell.angle_beta   90.00
_cell.angle_gamma   90.00
#
_symmetry.space_group_name_H-M   'P 1'
#
loop_
_entity.id
_entity.type
_entity.pdbx_description
1 polymer ?
#
loop_
_entity_poly.entity_id
_entity_poly.type
_entity_poly.pdbx_seq_one_letter_code
_entity_poly.pdbx_strand_id
1 'polypeptide(L)'
;MSDKPMTYLSIQTVLFYLESNKRMELSACSSYIKQTLNRIPQKFPSLEVGDGFLVVGNMYYTMSIVRNYKGGEAPEYFRNEKEDGGVTFDVGKFAHPGCRFNALRNDEDAPPTIYEIEAARNARRRLTVLHGFLKKDRSYPVMGRLDPRLKKAYTSEAKSLEELIVAYDEKVRISKLEYKECIVLNKTNVDGTMIRQEMVEYSCCMKSAWAYILNRFFVVRKETTVGKLRIFHPEPHIMLQGLQLRVKDLFLESDEKKYLSEIQKSLSEKSFPLNSIEVRSEWVLDHPMITTANQIIINGDITSLTPNLFSNQIVRIKPSISSAVIAFNLLRFYKEHGCSERKDFIIETDDLRQVKEVLKVFEPFSKGFEKKLKSPKFHIHFPIRIAHKFRPMNLFLIATHMKKNNQLIYSITMFAVPKL
;
A
#
# COMPACT_ATOMS: atom_id res chain seq x y z
N MET A 1 -31.77 33.54 17.46
CA MET A 1 -30.37 33.25 17.08
C MET A 1 -29.89 34.42 16.22
N SER A 2 -28.66 34.92 16.36
CA SER A 2 -28.25 36.13 15.64
C SER A 2 -27.98 35.81 14.17
N ASP A 3 -28.77 36.38 13.25
CA ASP A 3 -28.60 36.26 11.80
C ASP A 3 -27.40 37.06 11.24
N LYS A 4 -26.39 37.36 12.07
CA LYS A 4 -25.18 38.04 11.60
C LYS A 4 -24.30 37.02 10.88
N PRO A 5 -24.00 37.21 9.59
CA PRO A 5 -23.07 36.35 8.88
C PRO A 5 -21.69 36.43 9.55
N MET A 6 -21.02 35.29 9.68
CA MET A 6 -19.66 35.24 10.23
C MET A 6 -18.72 36.15 9.44
N THR A 7 -17.86 36.87 10.15
CA THR A 7 -16.82 37.68 9.52
C THR A 7 -15.81 36.79 8.78
N TYR A 8 -15.13 37.36 7.77
CA TYR A 8 -14.11 36.65 6.99
C TYR A 8 -13.01 36.02 7.87
N LEU A 9 -12.51 36.77 8.85
CA LEU A 9 -11.48 36.30 9.79
C LEU A 9 -11.99 35.14 10.65
N SER A 10 -13.24 35.21 11.12
CA SER A 10 -13.86 34.11 11.87
C SER A 10 -13.95 32.84 11.03
N ILE A 11 -14.32 32.97 9.75
CA ILE A 11 -14.41 31.82 8.82
C ILE A 11 -13.03 31.22 8.58
N GLN A 12 -12.00 32.04 8.34
CA GLN A 12 -10.63 31.54 8.19
C GLN A 12 -10.14 30.77 9.42
N THR A 13 -10.38 31.31 10.62
CA THR A 13 -9.99 30.65 11.87
C THR A 13 -10.71 29.32 12.05
N VAL A 14 -12.03 29.29 11.85
CA VAL A 14 -12.81 28.04 11.95
C VAL A 14 -12.31 27.01 10.94
N LEU A 15 -12.14 27.41 9.68
CA LEU A 15 -11.61 26.53 8.63
C LEU A 15 -10.17 26.10 8.89
N PHE A 16 -9.35 26.86 9.60
CA PHE A 16 -7.99 26.47 9.93
C PHE A 16 -7.93 25.33 10.94
N TYR A 17 -8.80 25.36 11.96
CA TYR A 17 -8.86 24.36 13.03
C TYR A 17 -9.81 23.19 12.74
N LEU A 18 -10.60 23.26 11.66
CA LEU A 18 -11.48 22.17 11.26
C LEU A 18 -10.69 20.97 10.72
N GLU A 19 -11.16 19.77 11.04
CA GLU A 19 -10.58 18.51 10.58
C GLU A 19 -10.56 18.42 9.03
N SER A 20 -9.52 17.79 8.48
CA SER A 20 -9.22 17.82 7.04
C SER A 20 -10.39 17.38 6.16
N ASN A 21 -11.09 16.30 6.51
CA ASN A 21 -12.19 15.80 5.68
C ASN A 21 -13.38 16.75 5.67
N LYS A 22 -13.72 17.34 6.83
CA LYS A 22 -14.79 18.35 6.91
C LYS A 22 -14.49 19.58 6.08
N ARG A 23 -13.23 20.03 6.05
CA ARG A 23 -12.81 21.14 5.16
C ARG A 23 -13.00 20.79 3.70
N MET A 24 -12.61 19.57 3.30
CA MET A 24 -12.76 19.10 1.93
C MET A 24 -14.23 19.05 1.50
N GLU A 25 -15.11 18.49 2.33
CA GLU A 25 -16.56 18.43 2.09
C GLU A 25 -17.16 19.84 1.91
N LEU A 26 -16.86 20.75 2.84
CA LEU A 26 -17.34 22.13 2.76
C LEU A 26 -16.82 22.86 1.51
N SER A 27 -15.58 22.58 1.11
CA SER A 27 -14.99 23.15 -0.11
C SER A 27 -15.66 22.64 -1.39
N ALA A 28 -16.15 21.41 -1.39
CA ALA A 28 -16.85 20.82 -2.51
C ALA A 28 -18.25 21.44 -2.70
N CYS A 29 -18.89 21.82 -1.60
CA CYS A 29 -20.24 22.38 -1.58
C CYS A 29 -20.29 23.91 -1.74
N SER A 30 -19.19 24.63 -1.48
CA SER A 30 -19.18 26.10 -1.51
C SER A 30 -17.92 26.68 -2.16
N SER A 31 -18.12 27.43 -3.25
CA SER A 31 -17.04 28.15 -3.95
C SER A 31 -16.37 29.20 -3.06
N TYR A 32 -17.13 29.88 -2.19
CA TYR A 32 -16.62 30.86 -1.24
C TYR A 32 -15.71 30.21 -0.17
N ILE A 33 -16.14 29.08 0.39
CA ILE A 33 -15.30 28.30 1.32
C ILE A 33 -14.06 27.80 0.59
N LYS A 34 -14.21 27.28 -0.63
CA LYS A 34 -13.08 26.84 -1.46
C LYS A 34 -12.08 27.97 -1.69
N GLN A 35 -12.54 29.18 -2.04
CA GLN A 35 -11.69 30.36 -2.21
C GLN A 35 -11.00 30.78 -0.90
N THR A 36 -11.68 30.65 0.23
CA THR A 36 -11.10 30.97 1.54
C THR A 36 -10.03 29.94 1.94
N LEU A 37 -10.32 28.64 1.79
CA LEU A 37 -9.36 27.56 2.00
C LEU A 37 -8.14 27.67 1.08
N ASN A 38 -8.34 28.13 -0.16
CA ASN A 38 -7.27 28.39 -1.13
C ASN A 38 -6.28 29.48 -0.67
N ARG A 39 -6.64 30.31 0.31
CA ARG A 39 -5.80 31.41 0.83
C ARG A 39 -5.09 31.06 2.14
N ILE A 40 -5.43 29.94 2.78
CA ILE A 40 -4.81 29.51 4.03
C ILE A 40 -3.90 28.29 3.79
N PRO A 41 -2.75 28.17 4.48
CA PRO A 41 -1.91 26.98 4.40
C PRO A 41 -2.69 25.74 4.83
N GLN A 42 -2.80 24.75 3.95
CA GLN A 42 -3.44 23.48 4.27
C GLN A 42 -2.46 22.57 5.00
N LYS A 43 -2.94 21.94 6.07
CA LYS A 43 -2.16 21.00 6.89
C LYS A 43 -2.89 19.68 7.00
N PHE A 44 -2.24 18.61 6.58
CA PHE A 44 -2.69 17.24 6.73
C PHE A 44 -1.77 16.53 7.73
N PRO A 45 -2.27 16.04 8.88
CA PRO A 45 -1.44 15.31 9.84
C PRO A 45 -0.81 14.06 9.21
N SER A 46 -1.62 13.30 8.47
CA SER A 46 -1.21 12.13 7.72
C SER A 46 -1.91 12.10 6.37
N LEU A 47 -1.20 11.59 5.37
CA LEU A 47 -1.71 11.28 4.04
C LEU A 47 -1.16 9.91 3.64
N GLU A 48 -2.02 8.99 3.23
CA GLU A 48 -1.60 7.70 2.71
C GLU A 48 -2.09 7.54 1.27
N VAL A 49 -1.21 7.05 0.40
CA VAL A 49 -1.46 6.88 -1.04
C VAL A 49 -1.07 5.47 -1.41
N GLY A 50 -1.97 4.73 -2.03
CA GLY A 50 -1.71 3.38 -2.52
C GLY A 50 -2.42 3.10 -3.82
N ASP A 51 -2.36 1.85 -4.28
CA ASP A 51 -3.03 1.43 -5.51
C ASP A 51 -4.55 1.54 -5.39
N GLY A 52 -5.13 2.46 -6.15
CA GLY A 52 -6.57 2.75 -6.11
C GLY A 52 -7.08 3.36 -4.80
N PHE A 53 -6.23 3.86 -3.88
CA PHE A 53 -6.71 4.46 -2.64
C PHE A 53 -5.95 5.70 -2.13
N LEU A 54 -6.70 6.53 -1.40
CA LEU A 54 -6.25 7.70 -0.65
C LEU A 54 -6.76 7.63 0.78
N VAL A 55 -5.91 7.83 1.77
CA VAL A 55 -6.33 7.97 3.17
C VAL A 55 -5.98 9.35 3.67
N VAL A 56 -6.99 10.07 4.17
CA VAL A 56 -6.82 11.42 4.72
C VAL A 56 -7.35 11.45 6.14
N GLY A 57 -6.44 11.55 7.11
CA GLY A 57 -6.79 11.35 8.52
C GLY A 57 -7.37 9.96 8.73
N ASN A 58 -8.66 9.89 9.04
CA ASN A 58 -9.39 8.66 9.35
C ASN A 58 -10.37 8.25 8.24
N MET A 59 -10.23 8.80 7.05
CA MET A 59 -11.15 8.56 5.94
C MET A 59 -10.43 7.91 4.77
N TYR A 60 -11.01 6.81 4.28
CA TYR A 60 -10.54 6.09 3.11
C TYR A 60 -11.36 6.51 1.89
N TYR A 61 -10.67 6.80 0.81
CA TYR A 61 -11.24 7.04 -0.50
C TYR A 61 -10.66 6.00 -1.45
N THR A 62 -11.49 5.14 -2.01
CA THR A 62 -11.04 4.16 -3.01
C THR A 62 -11.67 4.46 -4.36
N MET A 63 -10.88 4.32 -5.42
CA MET A 63 -11.32 4.50 -6.78
C MET A 63 -11.01 3.27 -7.60
N SER A 64 -12.01 2.77 -8.30
CA SER A 64 -11.92 1.58 -9.13
C SER A 64 -12.79 1.70 -10.36
N ILE A 65 -12.60 0.78 -11.30
CA ILE A 65 -13.42 0.65 -12.49
C ILE A 65 -14.20 -0.66 -12.40
N VAL A 66 -15.49 -0.59 -12.76
CA VAL A 66 -16.39 -1.75 -12.81
C VAL A 66 -17.13 -1.77 -14.14
N ARG A 67 -17.55 -2.96 -14.58
CA ARG A 67 -18.54 -3.08 -15.67
C ARG A 67 -19.95 -3.00 -15.10
N ASN A 68 -20.72 -2.06 -15.63
CA ASN A 68 -22.14 -1.93 -15.35
C ASN A 68 -22.94 -2.47 -16.55
N TYR A 69 -23.36 -3.73 -16.46
CA TYR A 69 -24.14 -4.42 -17.49
C TYR A 69 -25.57 -3.87 -17.58
N LYS A 70 -26.07 -3.68 -18.81
CA LYS A 70 -27.44 -3.23 -19.08
C LYS A 70 -28.37 -4.43 -19.25
N GLY A 71 -29.55 -4.38 -18.64
CA GLY A 71 -30.68 -5.24 -19.02
C GLY A 71 -30.55 -6.73 -18.66
N GLY A 72 -29.70 -7.10 -17.71
CA GLY A 72 -29.56 -8.48 -17.23
C GLY A 72 -28.62 -8.61 -16.03
N GLU A 73 -28.52 -9.82 -15.47
CA GLU A 73 -27.54 -10.12 -14.44
C GLU A 73 -26.12 -10.11 -15.02
N ALA A 74 -25.21 -9.44 -14.31
CA ALA A 74 -23.79 -9.48 -14.64
C ALA A 74 -23.27 -10.92 -14.52
N PRO A 75 -22.33 -11.33 -15.41
CA PRO A 75 -21.60 -12.58 -15.25
C PRO A 75 -20.98 -12.69 -13.85
N GLU A 76 -20.89 -13.90 -13.31
CA GLU A 76 -20.40 -14.16 -11.95
C GLU A 76 -19.06 -13.47 -11.68
N TYR A 77 -18.10 -13.58 -12.62
CA TYR A 77 -16.80 -12.90 -12.53
C TYR A 77 -16.94 -11.39 -12.27
N PHE A 78 -17.74 -10.68 -13.08
CA PHE A 78 -17.90 -9.22 -12.95
C PHE A 78 -18.77 -8.80 -11.78
N ARG A 79 -19.63 -9.70 -11.29
CA ARG A 79 -20.36 -9.50 -10.04
C ARG A 79 -19.40 -9.54 -8.86
N ASN A 80 -18.57 -10.58 -8.80
CA ASN A 80 -17.54 -10.74 -7.78
C ASN A 80 -16.52 -9.59 -7.85
N GLU A 81 -16.04 -9.22 -9.05
CA GLU A 81 -15.18 -8.05 -9.25
C GLU A 81 -15.78 -6.78 -8.65
N LYS A 82 -17.09 -6.55 -8.86
CA LYS A 82 -17.78 -5.38 -8.32
C LYS A 82 -17.93 -5.44 -6.80
N GLU A 83 -18.21 -6.62 -6.25
CA GLU A 83 -18.31 -6.87 -4.80
C GLU A 83 -16.96 -6.73 -4.09
N ASP A 84 -15.88 -7.13 -4.75
CA ASP A 84 -14.48 -6.98 -4.31
C ASP A 84 -13.96 -5.54 -4.49
N GLY A 85 -14.81 -4.62 -4.94
CA GLY A 85 -14.51 -3.20 -5.02
C GLY A 85 -13.96 -2.73 -6.35
N GLY A 86 -13.98 -3.55 -7.40
CA GLY A 86 -13.58 -3.20 -8.77
C GLY A 86 -12.08 -3.31 -9.04
N VAL A 87 -11.66 -2.95 -10.26
CA VAL A 87 -10.24 -2.96 -10.65
C VAL A 87 -9.59 -1.58 -10.48
N THR A 88 -8.32 -1.55 -10.07
CA THR A 88 -7.55 -0.31 -9.82
C THR A 88 -6.72 0.17 -11.01
N PHE A 89 -6.69 -0.60 -12.10
CA PHE A 89 -5.93 -0.30 -13.32
C PHE A 89 -6.84 0.17 -14.46
N ASP A 90 -6.27 0.93 -15.41
CA ASP A 90 -7.00 1.38 -16.60
C ASP A 90 -7.44 0.21 -17.50
N VAL A 91 -8.68 0.27 -17.98
CA VAL A 91 -9.32 -0.74 -18.84
C VAL A 91 -9.77 -0.13 -20.17
N GLY A 92 -10.30 -0.97 -21.07
CA GLY A 92 -10.87 -0.54 -22.34
C GLY A 92 -9.90 0.30 -23.17
N LYS A 93 -10.35 1.48 -23.63
CA LYS A 93 -9.55 2.38 -24.48
C LYS A 93 -8.37 3.06 -23.78
N PHE A 94 -8.34 3.05 -22.45
CA PHE A 94 -7.26 3.66 -21.66
C PHE A 94 -6.27 2.63 -21.15
N ALA A 95 -6.55 1.33 -21.33
CA ALA A 95 -5.66 0.27 -20.89
C ALA A 95 -4.31 0.35 -21.58
N HIS A 96 -3.25 0.08 -20.82
CA HIS A 96 -1.94 -0.15 -21.40
C HIS A 96 -1.97 -1.41 -22.29
N PRO A 97 -1.49 -1.39 -23.54
CA PRO A 97 -1.58 -2.53 -24.46
C PRO A 97 -0.94 -3.82 -23.92
N GLY A 98 0.12 -3.69 -23.11
CA GLY A 98 0.79 -4.81 -22.45
C GLY A 98 0.19 -5.21 -21.09
N CYS A 99 -0.94 -4.64 -20.67
CA CYS A 99 -1.55 -4.97 -19.39
C CYS A 99 -2.18 -6.37 -19.43
N ARG A 100 -1.46 -7.35 -18.88
CA ARG A 100 -1.94 -8.74 -18.76
C ARG A 100 -3.27 -8.84 -18.01
N PHE A 101 -3.46 -8.02 -16.96
CA PHE A 101 -4.70 -8.04 -16.17
C PHE A 101 -5.92 -7.60 -16.99
N ASN A 102 -5.78 -6.55 -17.81
CA ASN A 102 -6.86 -6.11 -18.70
C ASN A 102 -7.13 -7.14 -19.82
N ALA A 103 -6.09 -7.80 -20.35
CA ALA A 103 -6.25 -8.85 -21.33
C ALA A 103 -7.06 -10.03 -20.76
N LEU A 104 -6.65 -10.56 -19.60
CA LEU A 104 -7.38 -11.64 -18.91
C LEU A 104 -8.83 -11.24 -18.59
N ARG A 105 -9.04 -10.00 -18.13
CA ARG A 105 -10.37 -9.48 -17.84
C ARG A 105 -11.27 -9.42 -19.09
N ASN A 106 -10.72 -9.13 -20.26
CA ASN A 106 -11.48 -9.11 -21.51
C ASN A 106 -11.76 -10.52 -22.05
N ASP A 107 -10.97 -11.53 -21.67
CA ASP A 107 -11.22 -12.92 -22.07
C ASP A 107 -12.48 -13.50 -21.40
N GLU A 108 -12.86 -12.99 -20.23
CA GLU A 108 -14.03 -13.44 -19.45
C GLU A 108 -15.38 -13.22 -20.16
N ASP A 109 -15.48 -12.20 -21.01
CA ASP A 109 -16.66 -11.95 -21.85
C ASP A 109 -16.35 -11.88 -23.35
N ALA A 110 -15.20 -12.45 -23.75
CA ALA A 110 -14.83 -12.56 -25.15
C ALA A 110 -15.82 -13.45 -25.92
N PRO A 111 -16.11 -13.11 -27.19
CA PRO A 111 -16.90 -13.99 -28.05
C PRO A 111 -16.19 -15.35 -28.23
N PRO A 112 -16.95 -16.44 -28.47
CA PRO A 112 -16.35 -17.74 -28.74
C PRO A 112 -15.39 -17.70 -29.92
N THR A 113 -14.27 -18.39 -29.77
CA THR A 113 -13.28 -18.59 -30.84
C THR A 113 -13.84 -19.49 -31.94
N ILE A 114 -13.21 -19.46 -33.12
CA ILE A 114 -13.60 -20.33 -34.25
C ILE A 114 -13.56 -21.81 -33.84
N TYR A 115 -12.55 -22.22 -33.06
CA TYR A 115 -12.43 -23.59 -32.55
C TYR A 115 -13.56 -23.97 -31.59
N GLU A 116 -13.97 -23.06 -30.70
CA GLU A 116 -15.10 -23.28 -29.79
C GLU A 116 -16.43 -23.39 -30.56
N ILE A 117 -16.63 -22.57 -31.59
CA ILE A 117 -17.81 -22.63 -32.47
C ILE A 117 -17.88 -23.98 -33.19
N GLU A 118 -16.75 -24.45 -33.74
CA GLU A 118 -16.68 -25.73 -34.43
C GLU A 118 -16.86 -26.91 -33.47
N ALA A 119 -16.22 -26.86 -32.29
CA ALA A 119 -16.36 -27.86 -31.25
C ALA A 119 -17.82 -27.99 -30.79
N ALA A 120 -18.51 -26.88 -30.52
CA ALA A 120 -19.91 -26.87 -30.14
C ALA A 120 -20.82 -27.42 -31.25
N ARG A 121 -20.54 -27.07 -32.51
CA ARG A 121 -21.26 -27.61 -33.68
C ARG A 121 -21.11 -29.12 -33.79
N ASN A 122 -19.89 -29.63 -33.63
CA ASN A 122 -19.58 -31.06 -33.69
C ASN A 122 -20.19 -31.81 -32.49
N ALA A 123 -20.14 -31.22 -31.29
CA ALA A 123 -20.77 -31.75 -30.09
C ALA A 123 -22.28 -31.91 -30.26
N ARG A 124 -22.98 -30.89 -30.80
CA ARG A 124 -24.43 -30.95 -31.07
C ARG A 124 -24.79 -32.07 -32.07
N ARG A 125 -24.00 -32.23 -33.14
CA ARG A 125 -24.19 -33.30 -34.12
C ARG A 125 -24.01 -34.68 -33.47
N ARG A 126 -22.94 -34.86 -32.70
CA ARG A 126 -22.64 -36.12 -32.02
C ARG A 126 -23.69 -36.46 -30.97
N LEU A 127 -24.12 -35.48 -30.17
CA LEU A 127 -25.16 -35.65 -29.16
C LEU A 127 -26.49 -36.11 -29.79
N THR A 128 -26.86 -35.55 -30.96
CA THR A 128 -28.04 -35.98 -31.71
C THR A 128 -27.97 -37.46 -32.10
N VAL A 129 -26.80 -37.91 -32.56
CA VAL A 129 -26.55 -39.32 -32.90
C VAL A 129 -26.66 -40.22 -31.66
N LEU A 130 -26.03 -39.83 -30.55
CA LEU A 130 -26.07 -40.58 -29.28
C LEU A 130 -27.50 -40.68 -28.72
N HIS A 131 -28.27 -39.59 -28.74
CA HIS A 131 -29.68 -39.60 -28.36
C HIS A 131 -30.52 -40.53 -29.24
N GLY A 132 -30.23 -40.60 -30.54
CA GLY A 132 -30.83 -41.57 -31.44
C GLY A 132 -30.60 -43.01 -31.00
N PHE A 133 -29.36 -43.38 -30.66
CA PHE A 133 -29.03 -44.72 -30.17
C PHE A 133 -29.67 -45.04 -28.82
N LEU A 134 -29.59 -44.12 -27.85
CA LEU A 134 -30.15 -44.29 -26.51
C LEU A 134 -31.68 -44.35 -26.53
N LYS A 135 -32.34 -43.65 -27.46
CA LYS A 135 -33.80 -43.72 -27.64
C LYS A 135 -34.23 -45.07 -28.24
N LYS A 136 -33.50 -45.58 -29.23
CA LYS A 136 -33.75 -46.90 -29.84
C LYS A 136 -33.56 -48.05 -28.83
N ASP A 137 -32.58 -47.95 -27.93
CA ASP A 137 -32.39 -48.91 -26.83
C ASP A 137 -33.62 -49.00 -25.91
N ARG A 138 -34.31 -47.88 -25.66
CA ARG A 138 -35.52 -47.84 -24.82
C ARG A 138 -36.75 -48.43 -25.51
N SER A 139 -36.79 -48.50 -26.85
CA SER A 139 -38.01 -48.80 -27.60
C SER A 139 -38.21 -50.27 -28.02
N TYR A 140 -37.21 -51.15 -27.91
CA TYR A 140 -37.33 -52.57 -28.32
C TYR A 140 -37.25 -53.55 -27.14
N PRO A 141 -38.17 -54.53 -27.03
CA PRO A 141 -38.07 -55.58 -26.03
C PRO A 141 -37.04 -56.64 -26.48
N VAL A 142 -36.00 -56.80 -25.65
CA VAL A 142 -35.13 -57.98 -25.53
C VAL A 142 -34.09 -58.26 -26.63
N MET A 143 -34.37 -58.10 -27.94
CA MET A 143 -33.42 -58.51 -29.01
C MET A 143 -32.51 -57.41 -29.59
N GLY A 144 -32.70 -56.14 -29.19
CA GLY A 144 -31.97 -54.98 -29.75
C GLY A 144 -31.34 -54.05 -28.72
N ARG A 145 -31.15 -54.51 -27.48
CA ARG A 145 -30.56 -53.69 -26.40
C ARG A 145 -29.07 -53.48 -26.65
N LEU A 146 -28.61 -52.25 -26.44
CA LEU A 146 -27.19 -51.94 -26.40
C LEU A 146 -26.52 -52.71 -25.27
N ASP A 147 -25.30 -53.18 -25.53
CA ASP A 147 -24.42 -53.72 -24.50
C ASP A 147 -24.35 -52.74 -23.31
N PRO A 148 -24.52 -53.19 -22.05
CA PRO A 148 -24.52 -52.32 -20.88
C PRO A 148 -23.28 -51.42 -20.76
N ARG A 149 -22.10 -51.88 -21.21
CA ARG A 149 -20.88 -51.08 -21.22
C ARG A 149 -20.95 -49.98 -22.27
N LEU A 150 -21.43 -50.30 -23.48
CA LEU A 150 -21.63 -49.31 -24.54
C LEU A 150 -22.68 -48.27 -24.16
N LYS A 151 -23.79 -48.70 -23.55
CA LYS A 151 -24.82 -47.79 -23.03
C LYS A 151 -24.24 -46.81 -22.02
N LYS A 152 -23.47 -47.31 -21.04
CA LYS A 152 -22.80 -46.47 -20.04
C LYS A 152 -21.83 -45.48 -20.68
N ALA A 153 -21.04 -45.93 -21.65
CA ALA A 153 -20.11 -45.08 -22.40
C ALA A 153 -20.85 -43.96 -23.14
N TYR A 154 -21.92 -44.29 -23.89
CA TYR A 154 -22.72 -43.30 -24.61
C TYR A 154 -23.42 -42.32 -23.70
N THR A 155 -23.93 -42.75 -22.54
CA THR A 155 -24.52 -41.82 -21.57
C THR A 155 -23.49 -40.88 -20.97
N SER A 156 -22.27 -41.35 -20.70
CA SER A 156 -21.19 -40.51 -20.17
C SER A 156 -20.69 -39.52 -21.22
N GLU A 157 -20.57 -39.97 -22.48
CA GLU A 157 -20.20 -39.11 -23.61
C GLU A 157 -21.27 -38.04 -23.84
N ALA A 158 -22.55 -38.42 -23.87
CA ALA A 158 -23.66 -37.49 -24.04
C ALA A 158 -23.65 -36.39 -22.96
N LYS A 159 -23.46 -36.77 -21.68
CA LYS A 159 -23.37 -35.81 -20.57
C LYS A 159 -22.21 -34.82 -20.75
N SER A 160 -21.02 -35.30 -21.13
CA SER A 160 -19.87 -34.43 -21.36
C SER A 160 -20.08 -33.47 -22.53
N LEU A 161 -20.75 -33.92 -23.60
CA LEU A 161 -21.11 -33.06 -24.73
C LEU A 161 -22.18 -32.03 -24.35
N GLU A 162 -23.16 -32.40 -23.52
CA GLU A 162 -24.14 -31.46 -22.96
C GLU A 162 -23.46 -30.38 -22.13
N GLU A 163 -22.55 -30.73 -21.23
CA GLU A 163 -21.76 -29.78 -20.42
C GLU A 163 -20.97 -28.81 -21.32
N LEU A 164 -20.32 -29.32 -22.38
CA LEU A 164 -19.61 -28.49 -23.36
C LEU A 164 -20.55 -27.51 -24.08
N ILE A 165 -21.73 -27.98 -24.51
CA ILE A 165 -22.71 -27.14 -25.21
C ILE A 165 -23.25 -26.06 -24.26
N VAL A 166 -23.55 -26.40 -23.01
CA VAL A 166 -24.01 -25.44 -21.99
C VAL A 166 -22.96 -24.37 -21.76
N ALA A 167 -21.69 -24.75 -21.58
CA ALA A 167 -20.59 -23.79 -21.41
C ALA A 167 -20.44 -22.86 -22.63
N TYR A 168 -20.55 -23.41 -23.85
CA TYR A 168 -20.52 -22.63 -25.08
C TYR A 168 -21.70 -21.65 -25.16
N ASP A 169 -22.92 -22.10 -24.91
CA ASP A 169 -24.13 -21.27 -24.97
C ASP A 169 -24.09 -20.15 -23.93
N GLU A 170 -23.53 -20.42 -22.74
CA GLU A 170 -23.30 -19.40 -21.72
C GLU A 170 -22.27 -18.36 -22.17
N LYS A 171 -21.14 -18.78 -22.77
CA LYS A 171 -20.16 -17.84 -23.34
C LYS A 171 -20.76 -16.98 -24.45
N VAL A 172 -21.57 -17.57 -25.33
CA VAL A 172 -22.33 -16.82 -26.35
C VAL A 172 -23.26 -15.79 -25.70
N ARG A 173 -23.97 -16.18 -24.63
CA ARG A 173 -24.87 -15.28 -23.91
C ARG A 173 -24.11 -14.11 -23.30
N ILE A 174 -23.01 -14.38 -22.59
CA ILE A 174 -22.18 -13.36 -21.94
C ILE A 174 -21.59 -12.38 -22.96
N SER A 175 -21.04 -12.88 -24.07
CA SER A 175 -20.41 -12.03 -25.11
C SER A 175 -21.38 -11.07 -25.82
N LYS A 176 -22.69 -11.29 -25.69
CA LYS A 176 -23.74 -10.41 -26.24
C LYS A 176 -24.24 -9.38 -25.24
N LEU A 177 -23.81 -9.44 -23.98
CA LEU A 177 -24.25 -8.50 -22.97
C LEU A 177 -23.63 -7.12 -23.24
N GLU A 178 -24.47 -6.09 -23.25
CA GLU A 178 -24.00 -4.72 -23.30
C GLU A 178 -23.62 -4.23 -21.91
N TYR A 179 -22.48 -3.54 -21.80
CA TYR A 179 -22.07 -2.88 -20.56
C TYR A 179 -21.51 -1.48 -20.82
N LYS A 180 -21.43 -0.71 -19.74
CA LYS A 180 -20.59 0.49 -19.67
C LYS A 180 -19.53 0.31 -18.61
N GLU A 181 -18.33 0.81 -18.88
CA GLU A 181 -17.32 0.95 -17.84
C GLU A 181 -17.65 2.19 -16.99
N CYS A 182 -17.58 2.02 -15.68
CA CYS A 182 -17.86 3.08 -14.73
C CYS A 182 -16.73 3.20 -13.72
N ILE A 183 -16.33 4.44 -13.40
CA ILE A 183 -15.52 4.72 -12.22
C ILE A 183 -16.45 4.70 -11.01
N VAL A 184 -16.04 3.97 -9.99
CA VAL A 184 -16.66 3.97 -8.66
C VAL A 184 -15.71 4.65 -7.71
N LEU A 185 -16.19 5.70 -7.03
CA LEU A 185 -15.51 6.33 -5.91
C LEU A 185 -16.25 5.94 -4.62
N ASN A 186 -15.57 5.23 -3.74
CA ASN A 186 -16.10 4.91 -2.42
C ASN A 186 -15.42 5.80 -1.37
N LYS A 187 -16.21 6.22 -0.39
CA LYS A 187 -15.75 6.87 0.83
C LYS A 187 -16.16 6.01 2.01
N THR A 188 -15.18 5.50 2.75
CA THR A 188 -15.39 4.61 3.89
C THR A 188 -14.68 5.14 5.13
N ASN A 189 -15.26 4.88 6.29
CA ASN A 189 -14.67 5.21 7.59
C ASN A 189 -13.61 4.16 7.99
N VAL A 190 -12.85 4.40 9.07
CA VAL A 190 -11.79 3.48 9.55
C VAL A 190 -12.32 2.09 9.89
N ASP A 191 -13.58 1.99 10.32
CA ASP A 191 -14.25 0.73 10.64
C ASP A 191 -14.74 -0.04 9.39
N GLY A 192 -14.50 0.49 8.19
CA GLY A 192 -14.94 -0.08 6.92
C GLY A 192 -16.37 0.32 6.51
N THR A 193 -17.09 1.07 7.35
CA THR A 193 -18.46 1.49 7.03
C THR A 193 -18.46 2.41 5.82
N MET A 194 -19.24 2.06 4.80
CA MET A 194 -19.45 2.90 3.61
C MET A 194 -20.29 4.12 3.96
N ILE A 195 -19.70 5.30 3.78
CA ILE A 195 -20.36 6.60 3.99
C ILE A 195 -21.01 7.08 2.70
N ARG A 196 -20.31 6.90 1.57
CA ARG A 196 -20.80 7.36 0.27
C ARG A 196 -20.17 6.54 -0.85
N GLN A 197 -20.95 6.28 -1.88
CA GLN A 197 -20.49 5.73 -3.15
C GLN A 197 -20.99 6.64 -4.27
N GLU A 198 -20.11 6.98 -5.20
CA GLU A 198 -20.45 7.67 -6.44
C GLU A 198 -20.00 6.80 -7.62
N MET A 199 -20.86 6.68 -8.63
CA MET A 199 -20.56 5.92 -9.84
C MET A 199 -20.80 6.81 -11.06
N VAL A 200 -19.79 6.92 -11.93
CA VAL A 200 -19.83 7.74 -13.14
C VAL A 200 -19.28 6.99 -14.34
N GLU A 201 -19.73 7.34 -15.55
CA GLU A 201 -19.23 6.72 -16.77
C GLU A 201 -17.72 6.98 -16.97
N TYR A 202 -16.98 5.92 -17.31
CA TYR A 202 -15.53 5.93 -17.45
C TYR A 202 -15.11 6.64 -18.74
N SER A 203 -14.93 7.96 -18.62
CA SER A 203 -14.67 8.86 -19.74
C SER A 203 -13.22 9.35 -19.83
N CYS A 204 -12.40 9.11 -18.79
CA CYS A 204 -10.97 9.46 -18.72
C CYS A 204 -10.20 8.40 -17.94
N CYS A 205 -8.89 8.29 -18.14
CA CYS A 205 -8.04 7.35 -17.41
C CYS A 205 -8.00 7.64 -15.90
N MET A 206 -7.68 6.61 -15.11
CA MET A 206 -7.60 6.61 -13.64
C MET A 206 -6.68 7.72 -13.12
N LYS A 207 -5.54 7.93 -13.81
CA LYS A 207 -4.63 9.03 -13.57
C LYS A 207 -5.33 10.40 -13.61
N SER A 208 -6.13 10.64 -14.64
CA SER A 208 -6.87 11.90 -14.82
C SER A 208 -8.01 12.02 -13.80
N ALA A 209 -8.67 10.91 -13.48
CA ALA A 209 -9.72 10.86 -12.47
C ALA A 209 -9.19 11.21 -11.07
N TRP A 210 -8.05 10.63 -10.65
CA TRP A 210 -7.38 11.00 -9.41
C TRP A 210 -6.95 12.47 -9.40
N ALA A 211 -6.35 12.97 -10.48
CA ALA A 211 -5.98 14.36 -10.60
C ALA A 211 -7.21 15.30 -10.48
N TYR A 212 -8.35 14.91 -11.07
CA TYR A 212 -9.61 15.65 -10.91
C TYR A 212 -10.05 15.66 -9.44
N ILE A 213 -10.08 14.51 -8.78
CA ILE A 213 -10.51 14.42 -7.37
C ILE A 213 -9.61 15.25 -6.47
N LEU A 214 -8.30 15.11 -6.62
CA LEU A 214 -7.32 15.88 -5.86
C LEU A 214 -7.59 17.37 -6.07
N ASN A 215 -7.61 17.88 -7.29
CA ASN A 215 -7.88 19.31 -7.54
C ASN A 215 -9.28 19.79 -7.10
N ARG A 216 -10.29 18.91 -7.15
CA ARG A 216 -11.67 19.24 -6.82
C ARG A 216 -11.88 19.33 -5.31
N PHE A 217 -11.48 18.31 -4.57
CA PHE A 217 -11.82 18.06 -3.18
C PHE A 217 -10.67 18.34 -2.21
N PHE A 218 -9.45 18.04 -2.64
CA PHE A 218 -8.26 18.27 -1.84
C PHE A 218 -7.71 19.62 -2.31
N VAL A 219 -7.98 20.70 -1.57
CA VAL A 219 -7.51 22.05 -1.93
C VAL A 219 -5.97 22.11 -1.82
N VAL A 220 -5.27 21.43 -2.73
CA VAL A 220 -3.82 21.26 -2.75
C VAL A 220 -3.28 22.35 -3.66
N ARG A 221 -2.86 23.45 -3.05
CA ARG A 221 -2.05 24.48 -3.73
C ARG A 221 -0.57 24.27 -3.44
N LYS A 222 0.25 25.11 -4.09
CA LYS A 222 1.73 25.22 -4.03
C LYS A 222 2.41 24.99 -2.67
N GLU A 223 1.72 25.07 -1.54
CA GLU A 223 2.31 24.85 -0.22
C GLU A 223 1.36 24.12 0.75
N THR A 224 0.92 22.93 0.36
CA THR A 224 0.23 22.00 1.28
C THR A 224 1.25 21.30 2.17
N THR A 225 1.09 21.41 3.49
CA THR A 225 1.95 20.70 4.44
C THR A 225 1.35 19.36 4.82
N VAL A 226 2.15 18.30 4.70
CA VAL A 226 1.81 16.95 5.16
C VAL A 226 2.78 16.58 6.28
N GLY A 227 2.24 16.21 7.44
CA GLY A 227 3.04 15.74 8.57
C GLY A 227 3.75 14.45 8.19
N LYS A 228 2.97 13.39 7.97
CA LYS A 228 3.46 12.09 7.51
C LYS A 228 2.83 11.67 6.19
N LEU A 229 3.66 11.47 5.16
CA LEU A 229 3.25 10.90 3.88
C LEU A 229 3.64 9.42 3.83
N ARG A 230 2.67 8.54 3.59
CA ARG A 230 2.90 7.10 3.40
C ARG A 230 2.52 6.71 1.99
N ILE A 231 3.42 5.99 1.32
CA ILE A 231 3.24 5.58 -0.06
C ILE A 231 3.35 4.06 -0.14
N PHE A 232 2.25 3.44 -0.57
CA PHE A 232 2.08 2.00 -0.79
C PHE A 232 1.95 1.65 -2.29
N HIS A 233 2.00 2.65 -3.16
CA HIS A 233 1.86 2.48 -4.62
C HIS A 233 3.25 2.34 -5.26
N PRO A 234 3.46 1.42 -6.23
CA PRO A 234 4.72 1.34 -6.99
C PRO A 234 4.95 2.60 -7.84
N GLU A 235 3.95 3.10 -8.56
CA GLU A 235 3.98 4.36 -9.33
C GLU A 235 3.20 5.54 -8.68
N PRO A 236 3.62 6.04 -7.51
CA PRO A 236 2.85 7.03 -6.73
C PRO A 236 2.72 8.38 -7.42
N HIS A 237 3.58 8.64 -8.41
CA HIS A 237 3.52 9.84 -9.23
C HIS A 237 2.21 9.94 -10.01
N ILE A 238 1.55 8.83 -10.33
CA ILE A 238 0.26 8.84 -11.05
C ILE A 238 -0.77 9.64 -10.26
N MET A 239 -0.82 9.42 -8.95
CA MET A 239 -1.78 10.06 -8.07
C MET A 239 -1.28 11.40 -7.55
N LEU A 240 0.02 11.56 -7.28
CA LEU A 240 0.58 12.80 -6.75
C LEU A 240 0.98 13.82 -7.83
N GLN A 241 0.74 13.54 -9.11
CA GLN A 241 1.19 14.43 -10.18
C GLN A 241 0.60 15.84 -10.08
N GLY A 242 1.46 16.83 -10.25
CA GLY A 242 1.06 18.25 -10.22
C GLY A 242 0.90 18.81 -8.82
N LEU A 243 1.07 17.99 -7.77
CA LEU A 243 1.10 18.45 -6.40
C LEU A 243 2.52 18.93 -6.01
N GLN A 244 2.56 19.87 -5.07
CA GLN A 244 3.79 20.36 -4.44
C GLN A 244 3.59 20.28 -2.93
N LEU A 245 3.94 19.12 -2.37
CA LEU A 245 3.71 18.81 -0.96
C LEU A 245 4.94 19.17 -0.13
N ARG A 246 4.75 19.93 0.94
CA ARG A 246 5.75 20.12 1.99
C ARG A 246 5.62 18.97 2.99
N VAL A 247 6.48 17.97 2.88
CA VAL A 247 6.45 16.75 3.71
C VAL A 247 7.48 16.86 4.82
N LYS A 248 7.15 16.40 6.03
CA LYS A 248 8.11 16.27 7.13
C LYS A 248 8.64 14.85 7.25
N ASP A 249 7.73 13.88 7.33
CA ASP A 249 8.05 12.46 7.49
C ASP A 249 7.56 11.67 6.28
N LEU A 250 8.44 10.89 5.66
CA LEU A 250 8.14 10.08 4.48
C LEU A 250 8.26 8.58 4.80
N PHE A 251 7.29 7.79 4.37
CA PHE A 251 7.32 6.33 4.44
C PHE A 251 7.06 5.76 3.06
N LEU A 252 7.91 4.84 2.62
CA LEU A 252 7.78 4.16 1.33
C LEU A 252 7.71 2.65 1.55
N GLU A 253 6.71 2.01 0.96
CA GLU A 253 6.62 0.54 0.91
C GLU A 253 7.60 -0.03 -0.11
N SER A 254 7.66 0.56 -1.30
CA SER A 254 8.66 0.26 -2.32
C SER A 254 9.70 1.37 -2.33
N ASP A 255 10.96 0.98 -2.22
CA ASP A 255 12.07 1.92 -2.11
C ASP A 255 12.95 1.98 -3.36
N GLU A 256 12.55 1.39 -4.50
CA GLU A 256 13.34 1.51 -5.74
C GLU A 256 13.72 2.98 -6.04
N LYS A 257 14.99 3.22 -6.40
CA LYS A 257 15.52 4.58 -6.62
C LYS A 257 14.70 5.39 -7.62
N LYS A 258 14.14 4.74 -8.64
CA LYS A 258 13.29 5.40 -9.64
C LYS A 258 12.05 6.04 -9.01
N TYR A 259 11.42 5.37 -8.05
CA TYR A 259 10.23 5.88 -7.36
C TYR A 259 10.58 7.02 -6.41
N LEU A 260 11.72 6.94 -5.71
CA LEU A 260 12.24 8.05 -4.90
C LEU A 260 12.40 9.33 -5.73
N SER A 261 13.04 9.21 -6.90
CA SER A 261 13.23 10.33 -7.84
C SER A 261 11.91 10.88 -8.39
N GLU A 262 10.91 10.04 -8.58
CA GLU A 262 9.58 10.48 -9.02
C GLU A 262 8.80 11.20 -7.91
N ILE A 263 8.82 10.67 -6.69
CA ILE A 263 8.19 11.30 -5.53
C ILE A 263 8.83 12.66 -5.25
N GLN A 264 10.16 12.77 -5.37
CA GLN A 264 10.89 14.02 -5.19
C GLN A 264 10.31 15.16 -6.02
N LYS A 265 9.85 14.89 -7.26
CA LYS A 265 9.25 15.89 -8.15
C LYS A 265 7.91 16.44 -7.63
N SER A 266 7.22 15.67 -6.80
CA SER A 266 5.94 16.05 -6.17
C SER A 266 6.12 16.69 -4.79
N LEU A 267 7.36 16.76 -4.29
CA LEU A 267 7.70 17.41 -3.03
C LEU A 267 8.21 18.84 -3.27
N SER A 268 7.80 19.74 -2.39
CA SER A 268 8.35 21.09 -2.33
C SER A 268 9.80 21.05 -1.83
N GLU A 269 10.65 21.94 -2.32
CA GLU A 269 12.01 22.16 -1.81
C GLU A 269 12.05 22.39 -0.29
N LYS A 270 10.99 23.01 0.27
CA LYS A 270 10.81 23.23 1.71
C LYS A 270 10.58 21.95 2.54
N SER A 271 10.51 20.79 1.88
CA SER A 271 10.49 19.47 2.53
C SER A 271 11.89 19.01 2.93
N PHE A 272 12.93 19.60 2.33
CA PHE A 272 14.31 19.15 2.52
C PHE A 272 15.07 20.08 3.49
N PRO A 273 15.88 19.51 4.42
CA PRO A 273 15.96 18.08 4.71
C PRO A 273 14.67 17.55 5.35
N LEU A 274 14.31 16.29 5.04
CA LEU A 274 13.19 15.61 5.69
C LEU A 274 13.49 15.41 7.18
N ASN A 275 12.46 15.45 8.03
CA ASN A 275 12.61 15.10 9.44
C ASN A 275 12.92 13.62 9.59
N SER A 276 12.17 12.76 8.90
CA SER A 276 12.45 11.34 8.85
C SER A 276 12.05 10.72 7.51
N ILE A 277 12.76 9.67 7.11
CA ILE A 277 12.41 8.82 5.97
C ILE A 277 12.51 7.35 6.37
N GLU A 278 11.47 6.56 6.09
CA GLU A 278 11.43 5.12 6.34
C GLU A 278 11.61 4.33 5.03
N VAL A 279 12.58 3.42 5.03
CA VAL A 279 12.98 2.57 3.89
C VAL A 279 13.09 1.10 4.32
N ARG A 280 13.07 0.16 3.36
CA ARG A 280 13.15 -1.28 3.62
C ARG A 280 14.47 -1.92 3.13
N SER A 281 15.24 -1.22 2.32
CA SER A 281 16.37 -1.76 1.56
C SER A 281 17.64 -0.91 1.70
N GLU A 282 18.79 -1.59 1.69
CA GLU A 282 20.12 -0.96 1.74
C GLU A 282 20.49 -0.27 0.40
N TRP A 283 19.93 -0.73 -0.73
CA TRP A 283 20.34 -0.30 -2.07
C TRP A 283 20.05 1.16 -2.38
N VAL A 284 19.26 1.83 -1.54
CA VAL A 284 18.72 3.17 -1.79
C VAL A 284 19.35 4.22 -0.88
N LEU A 285 20.20 3.80 0.04
CA LEU A 285 20.79 4.65 1.08
C LEU A 285 21.64 5.80 0.53
N ASP A 286 22.13 5.69 -0.71
CA ASP A 286 22.87 6.72 -1.42
C ASP A 286 21.99 7.80 -2.09
N HIS A 287 20.66 7.62 -2.10
CA HIS A 287 19.76 8.59 -2.73
C HIS A 287 19.77 9.93 -1.96
N PRO A 288 19.81 11.09 -2.65
CA PRO A 288 19.95 12.40 -1.99
C PRO A 288 18.86 12.72 -0.94
N MET A 289 17.61 12.29 -1.18
CA MET A 289 16.53 12.46 -0.20
C MET A 289 16.77 11.70 1.11
N ILE A 290 17.48 10.58 1.04
CA ILE A 290 17.80 9.75 2.19
C ILE A 290 19.02 10.31 2.89
N THR A 291 20.11 10.58 2.17
CA THR A 291 21.36 11.07 2.76
C THR A 291 21.21 12.43 3.44
N THR A 292 20.31 13.28 2.96
CA THR A 292 20.04 14.61 3.55
C THR A 292 19.02 14.60 4.68
N ALA A 293 18.26 13.52 4.89
CA ALA A 293 17.26 13.47 5.96
C ALA A 293 17.91 13.52 7.36
N ASN A 294 17.23 14.15 8.32
CA ASN A 294 17.74 14.22 9.70
C ASN A 294 17.78 12.84 10.36
N GLN A 295 16.76 12.01 10.08
CA GLN A 295 16.62 10.66 10.58
C GLN A 295 16.29 9.70 9.43
N ILE A 296 16.95 8.56 9.41
CA ILE A 296 16.53 7.41 8.61
C ILE A 296 15.92 6.34 9.52
N ILE A 297 14.85 5.71 9.05
CA ILE A 297 14.20 4.57 9.69
C ILE A 297 14.31 3.40 8.73
N ILE A 298 14.84 2.29 9.22
CA ILE A 298 15.06 1.09 8.44
C ILE A 298 14.13 0.02 8.98
N ASN A 299 13.34 -0.56 8.10
CA ASN A 299 12.38 -1.61 8.43
C ASN A 299 12.61 -2.82 7.53
N GLY A 300 13.37 -3.82 8.00
CA GLY A 300 13.69 -5.01 7.22
C GLY A 300 15.07 -5.61 7.51
N ASP A 301 15.45 -6.57 6.66
CA ASP A 301 16.67 -7.37 6.76
C ASP A 301 17.90 -6.58 6.30
N ILE A 302 18.44 -5.76 7.20
CA ILE A 302 19.80 -5.25 7.03
C ILE A 302 20.80 -6.25 7.58
N THR A 303 21.54 -6.88 6.68
CA THR A 303 22.53 -7.90 7.01
C THR A 303 23.91 -7.29 7.28
N SER A 304 24.17 -6.08 6.77
CA SER A 304 25.48 -5.43 6.85
C SER A 304 25.41 -3.98 7.38
N LEU A 305 25.20 -3.83 8.70
CA LEU A 305 25.27 -2.51 9.35
C LEU A 305 26.72 -2.04 9.50
N THR A 306 27.17 -1.22 8.56
CA THR A 306 28.37 -0.39 8.75
C THR A 306 27.96 1.08 8.92
N PRO A 307 28.26 1.72 10.08
CA PRO A 307 27.91 3.11 10.36
C PRO A 307 28.31 4.14 9.30
N ASN A 308 29.36 3.87 8.52
CA ASN A 308 29.81 4.75 7.44
C ASN A 308 28.87 4.76 6.22
N LEU A 309 27.96 3.78 6.09
CA LEU A 309 26.95 3.78 5.02
C LEU A 309 25.92 4.89 5.19
N PHE A 310 25.74 5.38 6.42
CA PHE A 310 24.69 6.35 6.73
C PHE A 310 25.29 7.75 6.83
N SER A 311 24.76 8.68 6.04
CA SER A 311 25.05 10.12 6.19
C SER A 311 24.22 10.77 7.30
N ASN A 312 23.17 10.08 7.76
CA ASN A 312 22.20 10.59 8.73
C ASN A 312 22.76 10.64 10.15
N GLN A 313 22.35 11.65 10.91
CA GLN A 313 22.71 11.80 12.34
C GLN A 313 22.00 10.78 13.22
N ILE A 314 20.75 10.43 12.88
CA ILE A 314 19.94 9.45 13.60
C ILE A 314 19.59 8.31 12.66
N VAL A 315 19.99 7.09 13.02
CA VAL A 315 19.70 5.85 12.29
C VAL A 315 18.84 4.98 13.19
N ARG A 316 17.56 4.84 12.86
CA ARG A 316 16.62 3.98 13.59
C ARG A 316 16.41 2.68 12.83
N ILE A 317 16.47 1.56 13.52
CA ILE A 317 16.40 0.22 12.95
C ILE A 317 15.26 -0.52 13.65
N LYS A 318 14.31 -1.02 12.86
CA LYS A 318 13.29 -1.98 13.25
C LYS A 318 13.75 -3.33 12.71
N PRO A 319 14.40 -4.15 13.54
CA PRO A 319 15.16 -5.28 13.06
C PRO A 319 14.25 -6.48 12.80
N SER A 320 14.51 -7.17 11.69
CA SER A 320 13.99 -8.51 11.40
C SER A 320 14.93 -9.63 11.88
N ILE A 321 16.20 -9.28 12.14
CA ILE A 321 17.22 -10.14 12.77
C ILE A 321 17.35 -9.82 14.27
N SER A 322 18.15 -10.61 15.00
CA SER A 322 18.40 -10.35 16.43
C SER A 322 19.01 -8.96 16.66
N SER A 323 18.38 -8.17 17.52
CA SER A 323 18.91 -6.86 17.96
C SER A 323 20.34 -6.96 18.53
N ALA A 324 20.71 -8.10 19.12
CA ALA A 324 22.05 -8.32 19.67
C ALA A 324 23.12 -8.44 18.58
N VAL A 325 22.78 -9.03 17.42
CA VAL A 325 23.68 -9.11 16.26
C VAL A 325 23.98 -7.70 15.76
N ILE A 326 22.96 -6.84 15.67
CA ILE A 326 23.12 -5.44 15.27
C ILE A 326 24.01 -4.68 16.26
N ALA A 327 23.72 -4.79 17.55
CA ALA A 327 24.50 -4.14 18.60
C ALA A 327 25.98 -4.61 18.59
N PHE A 328 26.22 -5.91 18.37
CA PHE A 328 27.55 -6.48 18.25
C PHE A 328 28.31 -5.93 17.05
N ASN A 329 27.67 -5.86 15.88
CA ASN A 329 28.28 -5.31 14.66
C ASN A 329 28.62 -3.83 14.82
N LEU A 330 27.73 -3.02 15.41
CA LEU A 330 27.99 -1.61 15.72
C LEU A 330 29.16 -1.45 16.69
N LEU A 331 29.19 -2.24 17.77
CA LEU A 331 30.29 -2.22 18.75
C LEU A 331 31.62 -2.61 18.10
N ARG A 332 31.63 -3.67 17.29
CA ARG A 332 32.81 -4.12 16.55
C ARG A 332 33.31 -3.02 15.63
N PHE A 333 32.42 -2.39 14.87
CA PHE A 333 32.77 -1.29 14.00
C PHE A 333 33.44 -0.14 14.75
N TYR A 334 32.85 0.33 15.85
CA TYR A 334 33.41 1.42 16.66
C TYR A 334 34.79 1.05 17.26
N LYS A 335 35.05 -0.23 17.54
CA LYS A 335 36.36 -0.70 18.01
C LYS A 335 37.42 -0.74 16.90
N GLU A 336 37.02 -1.06 15.67
CA GLU A 336 37.93 -1.21 14.54
C GLU A 336 38.24 0.13 13.85
N HIS A 337 37.24 0.99 13.69
CA HIS A 337 37.31 2.21 12.88
C HIS A 337 37.16 3.49 13.68
N GLY A 338 36.58 3.40 14.89
CA GLY A 338 36.21 4.57 15.67
C GLY A 338 35.05 5.36 15.08
N CYS A 339 34.99 6.65 15.40
CA CYS A 339 33.92 7.54 14.99
C CYS A 339 34.45 8.98 14.88
N SER A 340 34.20 9.65 13.75
CA SER A 340 34.59 11.04 13.50
C SER A 340 33.55 12.05 13.99
N GLU A 341 32.28 11.66 13.96
CA GLU A 341 31.12 12.49 14.30
C GLU A 341 30.13 11.69 15.16
N ARG A 342 29.33 12.34 15.99
CA ARG A 342 28.33 11.62 16.78
C ARG A 342 27.21 11.10 15.86
N LYS A 343 26.87 9.81 15.96
CA LYS A 343 25.69 9.22 15.33
C LYS A 343 24.89 8.41 16.33
N ASP A 344 23.59 8.63 16.34
CA ASP A 344 22.66 7.95 17.24
C ASP A 344 21.99 6.78 16.50
N PHE A 345 22.40 5.56 16.85
CA PHE A 345 21.80 4.33 16.35
C PHE A 345 20.72 3.86 17.32
N ILE A 346 19.48 3.77 16.87
CA ILE A 346 18.34 3.40 17.71
C ILE A 346 17.78 2.07 17.23
N ILE A 347 17.83 1.05 18.07
CA ILE A 347 17.23 -0.27 17.79
C ILE A 347 15.85 -0.32 18.48
N GLU A 348 14.78 -0.47 17.71
CA GLU A 348 13.42 -0.64 18.23
C GLU A 348 13.02 -2.11 18.25
N THR A 349 12.52 -2.62 19.36
CA THR A 349 11.99 -3.98 19.47
C THR A 349 10.81 -4.02 20.43
N ASP A 350 9.83 -4.89 20.18
CA ASP A 350 8.73 -5.17 21.09
C ASP A 350 9.04 -6.33 22.06
N ASP A 351 10.19 -7.00 21.90
CA ASP A 351 10.62 -8.13 22.73
C ASP A 351 11.67 -7.71 23.77
N LEU A 352 11.28 -7.79 25.05
CA LEU A 352 12.17 -7.54 26.18
C LEU A 352 13.38 -8.50 26.21
N ARG A 353 13.25 -9.72 25.66
CA ARG A 353 14.36 -10.68 25.58
C ARG A 353 15.48 -10.13 24.70
N GLN A 354 15.14 -9.54 23.56
CA GLN A 354 16.11 -8.89 22.68
C GLN A 354 16.85 -7.75 23.37
N VAL A 355 16.16 -6.95 24.20
CA VAL A 355 16.82 -5.91 25.00
C VAL A 355 17.87 -6.51 25.94
N LYS A 356 17.54 -7.61 26.63
CA LYS A 356 18.48 -8.29 27.53
C LYS A 356 19.67 -8.88 26.76
N GLU A 357 19.44 -9.44 25.59
CA GLU A 357 20.51 -9.97 24.73
C GLU A 357 21.45 -8.86 24.26
N VAL A 358 20.91 -7.70 23.87
CA VAL A 358 21.73 -6.52 23.54
C VAL A 358 22.57 -6.09 24.74
N LEU A 359 22.01 -6.05 25.96
CA LEU A 359 22.78 -5.70 27.15
C LEU A 359 23.93 -6.69 27.42
N LYS A 360 23.71 -7.99 27.18
CA LYS A 360 24.76 -9.03 27.31
C LYS A 360 25.95 -8.79 26.37
N VAL A 361 25.73 -8.22 25.18
CA VAL A 361 26.83 -7.85 24.26
C VAL A 361 27.81 -6.88 24.92
N PHE A 362 27.33 -6.02 25.83
CA PHE A 362 28.15 -5.00 26.49
C PHE A 362 28.67 -5.41 27.88
N GLU A 363 28.18 -6.50 28.47
CA GLU A 363 28.60 -6.99 29.79
C GLU A 363 30.14 -7.10 29.95
N PRO A 364 30.90 -7.64 28.97
CA PRO A 364 32.36 -7.74 29.09
C PRO A 364 33.07 -6.38 29.23
N PHE A 365 32.42 -5.30 28.83
CA PHE A 365 32.96 -3.93 28.83
C PHE A 365 32.52 -3.12 30.05
N SER A 366 31.59 -3.65 30.86
CA SER A 366 31.07 -3.01 32.07
C SER A 366 31.55 -3.73 33.33
N LYS A 367 32.67 -3.29 33.93
CA LYS A 367 33.05 -3.74 35.28
C LYS A 367 32.04 -3.19 36.31
N GLY A 368 31.25 -4.05 36.98
CA GLY A 368 30.36 -3.68 38.11
C GLY A 368 28.84 -3.63 37.85
N PHE A 369 28.36 -4.38 36.86
CA PHE A 369 27.02 -4.30 36.23
C PHE A 369 25.78 -4.68 37.08
N GLU A 370 25.91 -5.43 38.18
CA GLU A 370 24.79 -6.26 38.70
C GLU A 370 23.57 -5.56 39.37
N LYS A 371 23.46 -4.22 39.51
CA LYS A 371 22.53 -3.66 40.52
C LYS A 371 21.37 -2.74 40.12
N LYS A 372 20.97 -2.58 38.85
CA LYS A 372 19.84 -1.66 38.52
C LYS A 372 18.77 -2.14 37.52
N LEU A 373 18.55 -3.45 37.38
CA LEU A 373 17.46 -4.00 36.56
C LEU A 373 16.06 -4.01 37.23
N LYS A 374 15.92 -3.52 38.47
CA LYS A 374 14.66 -3.60 39.27
C LYS A 374 13.83 -2.30 39.34
N SER A 375 14.15 -1.26 38.57
CA SER A 375 13.38 -0.01 38.57
C SER A 375 12.29 -0.03 37.48
N PRO A 376 11.02 0.29 37.80
CA PRO A 376 9.94 0.41 36.79
C PRO A 376 10.15 1.59 35.83
N LYS A 377 11.12 2.48 36.09
CA LYS A 377 11.55 3.55 35.19
C LYS A 377 12.91 3.17 34.59
N PHE A 378 12.89 2.56 33.40
CA PHE A 378 14.08 2.17 32.64
C PHE A 378 14.61 3.37 31.85
N HIS A 379 15.44 4.20 32.49
CA HIS A 379 16.42 5.04 31.80
C HIS A 379 17.78 4.53 32.24
N ILE A 380 18.37 3.60 31.48
CA ILE A 380 19.71 3.12 31.82
C ILE A 380 20.72 3.81 30.91
N HIS A 381 21.49 4.74 31.47
CA HIS A 381 22.59 5.40 30.77
C HIS A 381 23.91 4.69 31.09
N PHE A 382 24.63 4.25 30.07
CA PHE A 382 25.91 3.57 30.25
C PHE A 382 27.03 4.23 29.45
N PRO A 383 27.95 4.99 30.07
CA PRO A 383 29.18 5.40 29.40
C PRO A 383 30.18 4.23 29.40
N ILE A 384 30.38 3.60 28.25
CA ILE A 384 31.41 2.59 27.99
C ILE A 384 32.62 3.30 27.37
N ARG A 385 33.79 3.21 28.02
CA ARG A 385 35.03 3.71 27.43
C ARG A 385 35.60 2.66 26.49
N ILE A 386 35.74 3.02 25.22
CA ILE A 386 36.42 2.18 24.23
C ILE A 386 37.76 2.86 23.92
N ALA A 387 38.85 2.20 24.28
CA ALA A 387 40.19 2.60 23.87
C ALA A 387 40.39 2.17 22.41
N HIS A 388 40.12 3.07 21.47
CA HIS A 388 40.47 2.89 20.07
C HIS A 388 41.94 3.29 19.85
N LYS A 389 42.63 2.61 18.92
CA LYS A 389 44.08 2.76 18.67
C LYS A 389 44.52 4.20 18.34
N PHE A 390 43.62 5.02 17.81
CA PHE A 390 43.96 6.36 17.31
C PHE A 390 43.28 7.53 18.03
N ARG A 391 42.07 7.35 18.61
CA ARG A 391 41.34 8.38 19.37
C ARG A 391 40.42 7.74 20.40
N PRO A 392 40.56 8.01 21.71
CA PRO A 392 39.66 7.44 22.71
C PRO A 392 38.22 7.96 22.51
N MET A 393 37.24 7.10 22.73
CA MET A 393 35.81 7.43 22.59
C MET A 393 35.01 6.97 23.81
N ASN A 394 33.90 7.67 24.06
CA ASN A 394 32.87 7.21 24.99
C ASN A 394 31.68 6.70 24.16
N LEU A 395 31.37 5.41 24.29
CA LEU A 395 30.15 4.82 23.76
C LEU A 395 29.06 4.93 24.82
N PHE A 396 27.87 5.35 24.44
CA PHE A 396 26.71 5.44 25.30
C PHE A 396 25.66 4.45 24.84
N LEU A 397 25.10 3.73 25.79
CA LEU A 397 23.93 2.87 25.60
C LEU A 397 22.79 3.40 26.47
N ILE A 398 21.63 3.64 25.86
CA ILE A 398 20.41 4.07 26.54
C ILE A 398 19.27 3.14 26.16
N ALA A 399 18.74 2.40 27.13
CA ALA A 399 17.50 1.62 26.94
C ALA A 399 16.32 2.36 27.55
N THR A 400 15.28 2.59 26.76
CA THR A 400 13.99 3.16 27.17
C THR A 400 12.83 2.30 26.68
N HIS A 401 11.63 2.58 27.16
CA HIS A 401 10.41 1.96 26.64
C HIS A 401 9.31 3.02 26.49
N MET A 402 8.39 2.76 25.58
CA MET A 402 7.21 3.58 25.36
C MET A 402 6.02 2.69 25.00
N LYS A 403 4.80 3.12 25.36
CA LYS A 403 3.58 2.44 24.96
C LYS A 403 3.07 3.07 23.65
N LYS A 404 2.94 2.26 22.59
CA LYS A 404 2.43 2.68 21.28
C LYS A 404 1.35 1.70 20.85
N ASN A 405 0.15 2.19 20.55
CA ASN A 405 -1.00 1.35 20.14
C ASN A 405 -1.27 0.17 21.09
N ASN A 406 -1.22 0.41 22.41
CA ASN A 406 -1.31 -0.62 23.45
C ASN A 406 -0.19 -1.67 23.50
N GLN A 407 0.80 -1.60 22.62
CA GLN A 407 1.99 -2.44 22.66
C GLN A 407 3.14 -1.70 23.36
N LEU A 408 3.94 -2.44 24.12
CA LEU A 408 5.16 -1.92 24.74
C LEU A 408 6.30 -2.04 23.73
N ILE A 409 6.92 -0.90 23.38
CA ILE A 409 8.06 -0.85 22.46
C ILE A 409 9.28 -0.42 23.27
N TYR A 410 10.35 -1.17 23.15
CA TYR A 410 11.66 -0.87 23.70
C TYR A 410 12.51 -0.17 22.64
N SER A 411 13.27 0.84 23.07
CA SER A 411 14.19 1.60 22.24
C SER A 411 15.57 1.54 22.88
N ILE A 412 16.56 1.08 22.13
CA ILE A 412 17.95 0.97 22.56
C ILE A 412 18.78 1.93 21.71
N THR A 413 19.18 3.05 22.29
CA THR A 413 20.01 4.06 21.64
C THR A 413 21.48 3.80 21.94
N MET A 414 22.27 3.69 20.89
CA MET A 414 23.72 3.54 20.89
C MET A 414 24.36 4.73 20.19
N PHE A 415 25.28 5.44 20.84
CA PHE A 415 26.04 6.52 20.18
C PHE A 415 27.46 6.63 20.72
N ALA A 416 28.41 6.89 19.83
CA ALA A 416 29.79 7.14 20.21
C ALA A 416 30.09 8.65 20.17
N VAL A 417 30.85 9.13 21.15
CA VAL A 417 31.34 10.51 21.21
C VAL A 417 32.87 10.47 21.18
N PRO A 418 33.52 11.04 20.15
CA PRO A 418 34.98 11.22 20.14
C PRO A 418 35.39 12.13 21.30
N LYS A 419 36.43 11.74 22.03
CA LYS A 419 37.08 12.68 22.94
C LYS A 419 37.86 13.68 22.10
N LEU A 420 37.56 14.96 22.33
CA LEU A 420 38.32 16.09 21.79
C LEU A 420 39.77 16.03 22.27
#